data_AF-A0A9D5HXX3-F1
#
_entry.id   AF-A0A9D5HXX3-F1
#
_cell.length_a   1.000
_cell.length_b   1.000
_cell.length_c   1.000
_cell.angle_alpha   90.00
_cell.angle_beta   90.00
_cell.angle_gamma   90.00
#
_symmetry.space_group_name_H-M   'P 1'
#
loop_
_entity.id
_entity.type
_entity.pdbx_description
1 polymer ?
#
loop_
_entity_poly.entity_id
_entity_poly.type
_entity_poly.pdbx_seq_one_letter_code
_entity_poly.pdbx_strand_id
1 'polypeptide(L)'
;MTCEGFNGVSYSFDLGNYYGLGKVREKELYDACGELGITKERVRVVSNDRLQDQPNERWSHKDVIHEVESFVDEHSIDFIVTFDEYGVSGHINHISTYESLREWIRGSQRESYPKVYVLETSNIFIKYSGLFSMVYYYFFPTSGR
;
A
#
# COMPACT_ATOMS: atom_id res chain seq x y z
N MET A 1 -4.68 18.87 17.79
CA MET A 1 -5.85 18.17 17.22
C MET A 1 -5.39 16.73 17.02
N THR A 2 -5.47 15.93 18.08
CA THR A 2 -5.15 14.50 18.04
C THR A 2 -6.32 13.81 17.34
N CYS A 3 -6.02 12.99 16.32
CA CYS A 3 -7.02 12.22 15.59
C CYS A 3 -7.60 11.13 16.50
N GLU A 4 -8.55 11.48 17.37
CA GLU A 4 -9.37 10.50 18.06
C GLU A 4 -10.34 9.87 17.05
N GLY A 5 -10.16 8.58 16.78
CA GLY A 5 -11.10 7.77 15.98
C GLY A 5 -10.49 6.95 14.84
N PHE A 6 -9.20 7.08 14.53
CA PHE A 6 -8.57 6.28 13.47
C PHE A 6 -7.97 4.98 14.06
N ASN A 7 -8.70 3.86 13.96
CA ASN A 7 -8.16 2.51 14.20
C ASN A 7 -7.40 2.01 12.96
N GLY A 8 -6.41 2.78 12.51
CA GLY A 8 -5.56 2.40 11.37
C GLY A 8 -4.56 1.31 11.74
N VAL A 9 -4.29 0.43 10.78
CA VAL A 9 -3.19 -0.54 10.85
C VAL A 9 -2.36 -0.37 9.58
N SER A 10 -1.03 -0.26 9.71
CA SER A 10 -0.11 -0.04 8.59
C SER A 10 0.61 -1.34 8.24
N TYR A 11 0.75 -1.61 6.95
CA TYR A 11 1.38 -2.82 6.43
C TYR A 11 2.40 -2.47 5.36
N SER A 12 3.64 -2.93 5.55
CA SER A 12 4.70 -2.82 4.53
C SER A 12 5.20 -4.22 4.17
N PHE A 13 5.20 -4.54 2.88
CA PHE A 13 5.65 -5.84 2.37
C PHE A 13 7.19 -5.99 2.30
N ASP A 14 7.93 -4.87 2.37
CA ASP A 14 9.39 -4.88 2.48
C ASP A 14 9.88 -3.68 3.33
N LEU A 15 11.14 -3.76 3.76
CA LEU A 15 11.88 -2.68 4.46
C LEU A 15 12.38 -1.58 3.50
N GLY A 16 12.21 -1.73 2.20
CA GLY A 16 12.86 -0.92 1.17
C GLY A 16 14.37 -1.02 1.27
N ASN A 17 14.91 -2.23 1.49
CA ASN A 17 16.33 -2.40 1.79
C ASN A 17 17.23 -2.46 0.54
N TYR A 18 16.71 -2.13 -0.65
CA TYR A 18 17.47 -2.15 -1.91
C TYR A 18 18.83 -1.41 -1.82
N TYR A 19 18.89 -0.30 -1.09
CA TYR A 19 20.11 0.50 -0.88
C TYR A 19 20.81 0.22 0.48
N GLY A 20 20.42 -0.83 1.21
CA GLY A 20 20.97 -1.13 2.54
C GLY A 20 20.44 -0.23 3.67
N LEU A 21 19.37 0.53 3.42
CA LEU A 21 18.80 1.51 4.36
C LEU A 21 17.55 0.98 5.12
N GLY A 22 17.28 -0.32 5.08
CA GLY A 22 16.04 -0.91 5.60
C GLY A 22 15.75 -0.55 7.05
N LYS A 23 16.75 -0.61 7.94
CA LYS A 23 16.58 -0.24 9.37
C LYS A 23 16.25 1.23 9.58
N VAL A 24 16.76 2.12 8.72
CA VAL A 24 16.47 3.56 8.80
C VAL A 24 15.04 3.79 8.35
N ARG A 25 14.64 3.21 7.21
CA ARG A 25 13.29 3.31 6.65
C ARG A 25 12.23 2.70 7.54
N GLU A 26 12.54 1.58 8.20
CA GLU A 26 11.68 0.98 9.21
C GLU A 26 11.39 1.95 10.35
N LYS A 27 12.44 2.60 10.87
CA LYS A 27 12.27 3.61 11.92
C LYS A 27 11.44 4.80 11.42
N GLU A 28 11.73 5.32 10.23
CA GLU A 28 10.96 6.40 9.62
C GLU A 28 9.48 6.04 9.45
N LEU A 29 9.18 4.80 9.06
CA LEU A 29 7.82 4.29 8.96
C LEU A 29 7.11 4.27 10.32
N TYR A 30 7.76 3.77 11.37
CA TYR A 30 7.21 3.76 12.72
C TYR A 30 6.96 5.18 13.24
N ASP A 31 7.91 6.10 13.02
CA ASP A 31 7.79 7.49 13.45
C ASP A 31 6.63 8.18 12.69
N ALA A 32 6.52 7.99 11.38
CA ALA A 32 5.42 8.52 10.57
C ALA A 32 4.05 7.95 10.99
N CYS A 33 3.97 6.65 11.28
CA CYS A 33 2.75 6.01 11.78
C CYS A 33 2.37 6.57 13.16
N GLY A 34 3.35 6.83 14.03
CA GLY A 34 3.14 7.44 15.33
C GLY A 34 2.52 8.83 15.25
N GLU A 35 2.99 9.68 14.32
CA GLU A 35 2.41 11.00 14.05
C GLU A 35 0.95 10.92 13.54
N LEU A 36 0.59 9.83 12.85
CA LEU A 36 -0.77 9.56 12.39
C LEU A 36 -1.66 8.91 13.47
N GLY A 37 -1.13 8.68 14.68
CA GLY A 37 -1.84 8.04 15.78
C GLY A 37 -1.93 6.51 15.69
N ILE A 38 -1.16 5.89 14.79
CA ILE A 38 -1.06 4.43 14.66
C ILE A 38 0.03 3.93 15.61
N THR A 39 -0.34 3.05 16.55
CA THR A 39 0.63 2.49 17.50
C THR A 39 1.53 1.46 16.83
N LYS A 40 2.74 1.23 17.37
CA LYS A 40 3.72 0.33 16.76
C LYS A 40 3.21 -1.11 16.64
N GLU A 41 2.35 -1.54 17.55
CA GLU A 41 1.72 -2.87 17.55
C GLU A 41 0.74 -3.04 16.38
N ARG A 42 0.32 -1.93 15.79
CA ARG A 42 -0.54 -1.85 14.60
C ARG A 42 0.24 -1.51 13.33
N VAL A 43 1.55 -1.75 13.34
CA VAL A 43 2.41 -1.63 12.17
C VAL A 43 3.15 -2.94 11.98
N ARG A 44 2.88 -3.64 10.87
CA ARG A 44 3.64 -4.83 10.48
C ARG A 44 4.54 -4.50 9.31
N VAL A 45 5.83 -4.78 9.51
CA VAL A 45 6.83 -4.74 8.45
C VAL A 45 7.23 -6.18 8.17
N VAL A 46 6.96 -6.63 6.95
CA VAL A 46 7.35 -7.95 6.49
C VAL A 46 8.81 -7.90 6.04
N SER A 47 9.63 -8.77 6.63
CA SER A 47 10.98 -9.03 6.15
C SER A 47 11.03 -10.49 5.71
N ASN A 48 10.61 -10.73 4.47
CA ASN A 48 10.57 -12.05 3.86
C ASN A 48 11.45 -12.04 2.61
N ASP A 49 12.38 -12.99 2.51
CA ASP A 49 13.30 -13.12 1.37
C ASP A 49 12.56 -13.31 0.03
N ARG A 50 11.28 -13.73 0.06
CA ARG A 50 10.42 -13.90 -1.12
C ARG A 50 9.68 -12.62 -1.54
N LEU A 51 9.70 -11.58 -0.71
CA LEU A 51 9.00 -10.30 -0.92
C LEU A 51 9.98 -9.11 -0.89
N GLN A 52 11.20 -9.31 -1.40
CA GLN A 52 12.22 -8.26 -1.39
C GLN A 52 11.88 -7.13 -2.38
N ASP A 53 12.30 -5.91 -2.03
CA ASP A 53 12.16 -4.75 -2.91
C ASP A 53 13.15 -4.81 -4.08
N GLN A 54 12.76 -5.52 -5.14
CA GLN A 54 13.55 -5.64 -6.37
C GLN A 54 12.78 -5.08 -7.58
N PRO A 55 13.43 -4.27 -8.45
CA PRO A 55 12.75 -3.65 -9.59
C PRO A 55 12.42 -4.63 -10.73
N ASN A 56 13.03 -5.81 -10.75
CA ASN A 56 12.96 -6.77 -11.86
C ASN A 56 12.33 -8.12 -11.48
N GLU A 57 11.86 -8.29 -10.25
CA GLU A 57 11.28 -9.53 -9.77
C GLU A 57 9.84 -9.29 -9.30
N ARG A 58 8.91 -10.13 -9.74
CA ARG A 58 7.52 -10.07 -9.28
C ARG A 58 7.38 -10.85 -7.99
N TRP A 59 6.67 -10.27 -7.02
CA TRP A 59 6.23 -11.03 -5.87
C TRP A 59 5.23 -12.11 -6.30
N SER A 60 5.40 -13.30 -5.73
CA SER A 60 4.47 -14.40 -5.87
C SER A 60 3.13 -14.03 -5.25
N HIS A 61 2.04 -14.18 -6.00
CA HIS A 61 0.70 -13.85 -5.51
C HIS A 61 0.37 -14.66 -4.27
N LYS A 62 0.75 -15.94 -4.24
CA LYS A 62 0.52 -16.80 -3.08
C LYS A 62 1.15 -16.25 -1.81
N ASP A 63 2.38 -15.73 -1.88
CA ASP A 63 3.08 -15.19 -0.72
C ASP A 63 2.43 -13.88 -0.26
N VAL A 64 2.10 -12.97 -1.20
CA VAL A 64 1.40 -11.71 -0.88
C VAL A 64 0.03 -11.99 -0.26
N ILE A 65 -0.74 -12.92 -0.83
CA ILE A 65 -2.07 -13.29 -0.35
C ILE A 65 -1.98 -13.89 1.05
N HIS A 66 -1.03 -14.79 1.30
CA HIS A 66 -0.84 -15.41 2.61
C HIS A 66 -0.56 -14.37 3.70
N GLU A 67 0.32 -13.42 3.39
CA GLU A 67 0.69 -12.33 4.29
C GLU A 67 -0.51 -11.40 4.58
N VAL A 68 -1.25 -10.98 3.55
CA VAL A 68 -2.47 -10.17 3.72
C VAL A 68 -3.54 -10.93 4.50
N GLU A 69 -3.77 -12.20 4.17
CA GLU A 69 -4.76 -13.04 4.82
C GLU A 69 -4.49 -13.15 6.32
N SER A 70 -3.26 -13.47 6.69
CA SER A 70 -2.78 -13.54 8.07
C SER A 70 -3.01 -12.21 8.80
N PHE A 71 -2.70 -11.08 8.17
CA PHE A 71 -2.87 -9.76 8.77
C PHE A 71 -4.33 -9.36 8.97
N VAL A 72 -5.17 -9.65 7.99
CA VAL A 72 -6.61 -9.34 8.04
C VAL A 72 -7.28 -10.15 9.14
N ASP A 73 -6.93 -11.43 9.28
CA ASP A 73 -7.52 -12.32 10.27
C ASP A 73 -7.07 -11.95 11.70
N GLU A 74 -5.82 -11.50 11.88
CA GLU A 74 -5.30 -11.08 13.19
C GLU A 74 -5.89 -9.77 13.69
N HIS A 75 -6.17 -8.82 12.79
CA HIS A 75 -6.55 -7.46 13.16
C HIS A 75 -8.00 -7.08 12.87
N SER A 76 -8.80 -7.99 12.30
CA SER A 76 -10.21 -7.74 11.96
C SER A 76 -10.38 -6.47 11.11
N ILE A 77 -9.67 -6.40 9.99
CA ILE A 77 -9.57 -5.21 9.14
C ILE A 77 -10.91 -4.94 8.41
N ASP A 78 -11.44 -3.71 8.53
CA ASP A 78 -12.66 -3.28 7.84
C ASP A 78 -12.42 -2.88 6.37
N PHE A 79 -11.30 -2.21 6.10
CA PHE A 79 -10.92 -1.74 4.78
C PHE A 79 -9.41 -1.76 4.56
N ILE A 80 -9.01 -2.00 3.31
CA ILE A 80 -7.61 -2.00 2.85
C ILE A 80 -7.46 -0.88 1.83
N VAL A 81 -6.39 -0.09 1.95
CA VAL A 81 -5.99 0.89 0.95
C VAL A 81 -4.70 0.39 0.30
N THR A 82 -4.66 0.32 -1.03
CA THR A 82 -3.53 -0.23 -1.79
C THR A 82 -3.28 0.53 -3.09
N PHE A 83 -2.30 0.11 -3.88
CA PHE A 83 -2.01 0.65 -5.20
C PHE A 83 -2.99 0.15 -6.27
N ASP A 84 -3.11 0.85 -7.38
CA ASP A 84 -3.88 0.40 -8.54
C ASP A 84 -3.07 -0.49 -9.50
N GLU A 85 -3.69 -0.90 -10.62
CA GLU A 85 -3.06 -1.72 -11.66
C GLU A 85 -1.79 -1.13 -12.29
N TYR A 86 -1.57 0.17 -12.18
CA TYR A 86 -0.41 0.85 -12.73
C TYR A 86 0.72 1.03 -11.70
N GLY A 87 0.48 0.66 -10.45
CA GLY A 87 1.50 0.68 -9.40
C GLY A 87 2.05 2.07 -9.11
N VAL A 88 1.26 3.13 -9.30
CA VAL A 88 1.56 4.55 -9.05
C VAL A 88 2.65 5.15 -9.95
N SER A 89 3.80 4.49 -10.05
CA SER A 89 4.95 4.84 -10.88
C SER A 89 5.35 3.71 -11.83
N GLY A 90 4.54 2.66 -11.95
CA GLY A 90 4.91 1.43 -12.66
C GLY A 90 5.80 0.49 -11.86
N HIS A 91 5.90 0.64 -10.54
CA HIS A 91 6.76 -0.22 -9.73
C HIS A 91 6.17 -1.64 -9.65
N ILE A 92 7.00 -2.65 -9.93
CA ILE A 92 6.53 -4.02 -10.10
C ILE A 92 5.92 -4.59 -8.82
N ASN A 93 6.47 -4.23 -7.65
CA ASN A 93 5.94 -4.64 -6.35
C ASN A 93 4.54 -4.07 -6.06
N HIS A 94 4.28 -2.83 -6.51
CA HIS A 94 2.97 -2.21 -6.36
C HIS A 94 1.93 -2.92 -7.25
N ILE A 95 2.32 -3.24 -8.49
CA ILE A 95 1.49 -3.98 -9.44
C ILE A 95 1.19 -5.39 -8.90
N SER A 96 2.22 -6.11 -8.41
CA SER A 96 2.06 -7.42 -7.78
C SER A 96 1.11 -7.38 -6.59
N THR A 97 1.16 -6.32 -5.77
CA THR A 97 0.24 -6.15 -4.64
C THR A 97 -1.21 -6.02 -5.09
N TYR A 98 -1.46 -5.17 -6.11
CA TYR A 98 -2.80 -5.02 -6.69
C TYR A 98 -3.32 -6.33 -7.31
N GLU A 99 -2.51 -6.99 -8.12
CA GLU A 99 -2.89 -8.25 -8.78
C GLU A 99 -3.21 -9.35 -7.77
N SER A 100 -2.39 -9.46 -6.71
CA SER A 100 -2.57 -10.45 -5.63
C SER A 100 -3.88 -10.23 -4.86
N LEU A 101 -4.17 -8.98 -4.47
CA LEU A 101 -5.43 -8.65 -3.78
C LEU A 101 -6.66 -8.91 -4.67
N ARG A 102 -6.55 -8.60 -5.95
CA ARG A 102 -7.61 -8.86 -6.92
C ARG A 102 -7.86 -10.36 -7.10
N GLU A 103 -6.79 -11.17 -7.14
CA GLU A 103 -6.89 -12.63 -7.20
C GLU A 103 -7.50 -13.20 -5.92
N TRP A 104 -7.05 -12.72 -4.76
CA TRP A 104 -7.55 -13.15 -3.46
C TRP A 104 -9.05 -12.94 -3.26
N ILE A 105 -9.58 -11.79 -3.68
CA ILE A 105 -11.01 -11.49 -3.64
C ILE A 105 -11.80 -12.38 -4.62
N ARG A 106 -11.23 -12.68 -5.78
CA ARG A 106 -11.89 -13.48 -6.83
C ARG A 106 -11.84 -14.99 -6.57
N GLY A 107 -10.83 -15.47 -5.84
CA GLY A 107 -10.56 -16.89 -5.59
C GLY A 107 -11.56 -17.59 -4.67
N SER A 108 -12.54 -16.85 -4.14
CA SER A 108 -13.74 -17.34 -3.42
C SER A 108 -13.48 -18.46 -2.40
N GLN A 109 -12.98 -18.12 -1.21
CA GLN A 109 -12.99 -19.03 -0.06
C GLN A 109 -13.39 -18.39 1.28
N ARG A 110 -13.59 -17.07 1.34
CA ARG A 110 -14.04 -16.36 2.55
C ARG A 110 -15.50 -15.92 2.46
N GLU A 111 -16.17 -15.94 3.61
CA GLU A 111 -17.56 -15.48 3.75
C GLU A 111 -17.70 -13.97 3.55
N SER A 112 -16.68 -13.20 3.94
CA SER A 112 -16.61 -11.75 3.78
C SER A 112 -15.17 -11.28 3.58
N TYR A 113 -15.00 -10.19 2.82
CA TYR A 113 -13.71 -9.54 2.59
C TYR A 113 -13.76 -8.07 3.04
N PRO A 114 -12.63 -7.50 3.52
CA PRO A 114 -12.52 -6.06 3.75
C PRO A 114 -12.78 -5.27 2.46
N LYS A 115 -13.30 -4.06 2.58
CA LYS A 115 -13.44 -3.17 1.41
C LYS A 115 -12.07 -2.74 0.93
N VAL A 116 -11.75 -2.98 -0.33
CA VAL A 116 -10.46 -2.57 -0.91
C VAL A 116 -10.62 -1.29 -1.72
N TYR A 117 -9.84 -0.28 -1.37
CA TYR A 117 -9.70 1.00 -2.06
C TYR A 117 -8.33 1.06 -2.72
N VAL A 118 -8.27 1.56 -3.95
CA VAL A 118 -7.03 1.68 -4.71
C VAL A 118 -6.67 3.15 -4.93
N LEU A 119 -5.38 3.46 -4.83
CA LEU A 119 -4.82 4.77 -5.15
C LEU A 119 -4.74 4.92 -6.66
N GLU A 120 -5.55 5.80 -7.23
CA GLU A 120 -5.57 6.06 -8.67
C GLU A 120 -4.25 6.67 -9.15
N THR A 121 -3.62 6.01 -10.11
CA THR A 121 -2.40 6.49 -10.76
C THR A 121 -2.73 7.69 -11.63
N SER A 122 -2.32 8.87 -11.16
CA SER A 122 -2.33 10.09 -11.96
C SER A 122 -1.09 10.19 -12.86
N ASN A 123 -1.23 10.99 -13.93
CA ASN A 123 -0.16 11.22 -14.90
C ASN A 123 1.11 11.76 -14.22
N ILE A 124 2.24 11.09 -14.44
CA ILE A 124 3.53 11.43 -13.83
C ILE A 124 3.97 12.87 -14.14
N PHE A 125 3.65 13.38 -15.33
CA PHE A 125 3.98 14.76 -15.71
C PHE A 125 3.23 15.77 -14.85
N ILE A 126 2.01 15.44 -14.39
CA ILE A 126 1.22 16.28 -13.49
C ILE A 126 1.75 16.15 -12.06
N LYS A 127 2.15 14.94 -11.61
CA LYS A 127 2.72 14.72 -10.27
C LYS A 127 3.94 15.60 -9.99
N TYR A 128 4.74 15.91 -11.02
CA TYR A 128 5.97 16.70 -10.88
C TYR A 128 5.88 18.12 -11.46
N SER A 129 4.72 18.57 -11.91
CA SER A 129 4.57 19.93 -12.47
C SER A 129 4.36 21.03 -11.42
N GLY A 130 4.33 20.69 -10.13
CA GLY A 130 4.20 21.67 -9.05
C GLY A 130 2.90 22.46 -9.15
N LEU A 131 2.94 23.79 -9.08
CA LEU A 131 1.77 24.67 -9.19
C LEU A 131 1.00 24.51 -10.52
N PHE A 132 1.66 24.04 -11.59
CA PHE A 132 0.98 23.79 -12.87
C PHE A 132 -0.02 22.64 -12.78
N SER A 133 0.16 21.70 -11.84
CA SER A 133 -0.83 20.66 -11.57
C SER A 133 -2.15 21.26 -11.08
N MET A 134 -2.12 22.29 -10.23
CA MET A 134 -3.32 22.99 -9.76
C MET A 134 -4.04 23.68 -10.92
N VAL A 135 -3.30 24.36 -11.79
CA VAL A 135 -3.88 25.00 -12.98
C VAL A 135 -4.49 23.96 -13.91
N TYR A 136 -3.79 22.84 -14.14
CA TYR A 136 -4.30 21.76 -14.97
C TYR A 136 -5.60 21.18 -14.41
N TYR A 137 -5.65 20.81 -13.12
CA TYR A 137 -6.86 20.27 -12.50
C TYR A 137 -8.01 21.28 -12.39
N TYR A 138 -7.69 22.58 -12.30
CA TYR A 138 -8.71 23.63 -12.38
C TYR A 138 -9.41 23.67 -13.75
N PHE A 139 -8.65 23.54 -14.84
CA PHE A 139 -9.20 23.54 -16.20
C PHE A 139 -9.73 22.17 -16.66
N PHE A 140 -9.19 21.08 -16.09
CA PHE A 140 -9.56 19.70 -16.41
C PHE A 140 -9.87 18.95 -15.10
N PRO A 141 -11.04 19.20 -14.48
CA PRO A 141 -11.44 18.47 -13.28
C PRO A 141 -11.58 16.98 -13.61
N THR A 142 -10.99 16.13 -12.78
CA THR A 142 -11.24 14.68 -12.85
C THR A 142 -12.65 14.43 -12.36
N SER A 143 -13.60 14.25 -13.27
CA SER A 143 -14.94 13.75 -12.93
C SER A 143 -14.78 12.34 -12.38
N GLY A 144 -15.20 12.12 -11.13
CA GLY A 144 -15.17 10.81 -10.49
C GLY A 144 -15.84 9.75 -11.36
N ARG A 145 -15.12 8.67 -11.65
CA ARG A 145 -15.66 7.42 -12.20
C ARG A 145 -15.73 6.39 -11.10
#